data_AF-A0A2E5ETJ8-F1
#
_entry.id   AF-A0A2E5ETJ8-F1
#
_cell.length_a   1.000
_cell.length_b   1.000
_cell.length_c   1.000
_cell.angle_alpha   90.00
_cell.angle_beta   90.00
_cell.angle_gamma   90.00
#
_symmetry.space_group_name_H-M   'P 1'
#
loop_
_entity.id
_entity.type
_entity.pdbx_description
1 polymer ?
#
loop_
_entity_poly.entity_id
_entity_poly.type
_entity_poly.pdbx_seq_one_letter_code
_entity_poly.pdbx_strand_id
1 'polypeptide(L)' 'MTKAQPMCLAEWSVWRQDDNGTQVQIESGLRREEAETKVAEFEKRGHKQFYWCQPQLAHHY' A
#
# COMPACT_ATOMS: atom_id res chain seq x y z
N MET A 1 -11.59 -18.35 10.10
CA MET A 1 -10.35 -17.56 10.17
C MET A 1 -10.75 -16.10 10.15
N THR A 2 -11.00 -15.52 11.32
CA THR A 2 -11.62 -14.20 11.50
C THR A 2 -10.57 -13.12 11.29
N LYS A 3 -10.57 -12.44 10.13
CA LYS A 3 -9.64 -11.33 9.86
C LYS A 3 -10.08 -10.15 10.75
N ALA A 4 -9.22 -9.84 11.72
CA ALA A 4 -9.45 -8.90 12.83
C ALA A 4 -10.08 -7.56 12.42
N GLN A 5 -10.98 -7.09 13.27
CA GLN A 5 -11.67 -5.80 13.22
C GLN A 5 -10.68 -4.61 13.19
N PRO A 6 -10.98 -3.51 12.48
CA PRO A 6 -10.08 -2.39 12.29
C PRO A 6 -10.23 -1.37 13.42
N MET A 7 -9.15 -1.11 14.16
CA MET A 7 -9.13 -0.05 15.18
C MET A 7 -7.86 0.82 15.14
N CYS A 8 -7.08 0.75 14.05
CA CYS A 8 -6.11 1.79 13.72
C CYS A 8 -6.59 2.47 12.44
N LEU A 9 -7.26 3.61 12.60
CA LEU A 9 -7.93 4.47 11.60
C LEU A 9 -7.01 5.06 10.50
N ALA A 10 -5.81 4.54 10.31
CA ALA A 10 -4.97 4.86 9.17
C ALA A 10 -5.15 3.74 8.14
N GLU A 11 -5.97 4.02 7.12
CA GLU A 11 -6.00 3.19 5.92
C GLU A 11 -4.65 3.30 5.22
N TRP A 12 -4.11 2.22 4.68
CA TRP A 12 -2.87 2.25 3.93
C TRP A 12 -3.15 2.08 2.45
N SER A 13 -2.34 2.74 1.63
CA SER A 13 -2.38 2.64 0.18
C SER A 13 -1.01 2.24 -0.35
N VAL A 14 -0.98 1.36 -1.34
CA VAL A 14 0.25 0.97 -2.03
C VAL A 14 0.36 1.79 -3.30
N TRP A 15 1.50 2.44 -3.46
CA TRP A 15 1.85 3.26 -4.60
C TRP A 15 2.99 2.59 -5.38
N ARG A 16 3.02 2.86 -6.68
CA ARG A 16 4.11 2.49 -7.57
C ARG A 16 4.57 3.72 -8.34
N GLN A 17 5.88 3.85 -8.49
CA GLN A 17 6.52 4.77 -9.42
C GLN A 17 7.34 3.97 -10.44
N ASP A 18 7.13 4.24 -11.72
CA ASP A 18 7.99 3.74 -12.78
C ASP A 18 9.19 4.67 -13.06
N ASP A 19 10.05 4.25 -13.98
CA ASP A 19 11.29 4.95 -14.34
C ASP A 19 11.02 6.35 -14.94
N ASN A 20 9.82 6.60 -15.48
CA ASN A 20 9.42 7.92 -15.99
C ASN A 20 8.93 8.85 -14.87
N GLY A 21 8.92 8.40 -13.61
CA GLY A 21 8.45 9.19 -12.47
C GLY A 21 6.94 9.21 -12.31
N THR A 22 6.19 8.42 -13.09
CA THR A 22 4.73 8.39 -12.97
C THR A 22 4.34 7.61 -11.71
N GLN A 23 3.66 8.29 -10.79
CA GLN A 23 3.17 7.69 -9.55
C GLN A 23 1.71 7.27 -9.71
N VAL A 24 1.43 6.01 -9.45
CA VAL A 24 0.09 5.44 -9.54
C VAL A 24 -0.24 4.67 -8.27
N GLN A 25 -1.43 4.94 -7.74
CA GLN A 25 -2.01 4.18 -6.64
C GLN A 25 -2.45 2.81 -7.16
N ILE A 26 -1.85 1.75 -6.61
CA ILE A 26 -2.15 0.37 -6.99
C ILE A 26 -3.35 -0.14 -6.19
N GLU A 27 -3.40 0.16 -4.90
CA GLU A 27 -4.46 -0.28 -4.01
C GLU A 27 -4.56 0.64 -2.78
N SER A 28 -5.73 0.71 -2.17
CA SER A 28 -6.01 1.51 -0.96
C SER A 28 -6.98 0.77 -0.04
N GLY A 29 -7.18 1.31 1.17
CA GLY A 29 -8.02 0.69 2.19
C GLY A 29 -7.38 -0.55 2.80
N LEU A 30 -6.05 -0.66 2.71
CA LEU A 30 -5.30 -1.77 3.27
C LEU A 30 -4.98 -1.53 4.73
N ARG A 31 -4.73 -2.61 5.44
CA ARG A 31 -4.01 -2.56 6.71
C ARG A 31 -2.53 -2.42 6.41
N ARG A 32 -1.79 -1.81 7.34
CA ARG A 32 -0.34 -1.62 7.23
C ARG A 32 0.39 -2.89 6.79
N GLU A 33 0.18 -4.00 7.50
CA GLU A 33 0.84 -5.28 7.23
C GLU A 33 0.54 -5.82 5.83
N GLU A 34 -0.69 -5.61 5.34
CA GLU A 34 -1.10 -6.04 3.99
C GLU A 34 -0.40 -5.18 2.93
N ALA A 35 -0.32 -3.86 3.16
CA ALA A 35 0.36 -2.93 2.28
C ALA A 35 1.87 -3.21 2.22
N GLU A 36 2.52 -3.43 3.37
CA GLU A 36 3.94 -3.81 3.47
C GLU A 36 4.22 -5.15 2.78
N THR A 37 3.35 -6.15 2.98
CA THR A 37 3.47 -7.45 2.31
C THR A 37 3.38 -7.29 0.79
N LYS A 38 2.44 -6.46 0.30
CA LYS A 38 2.30 -6.20 -1.14
C LYS A 38 3.53 -5.51 -1.72
N VAL A 39 4.05 -4.47 -1.05
CA VAL A 39 5.28 -3.79 -1.47
C VAL A 39 6.43 -4.80 -1.61
N ALA A 40 6.65 -5.64 -0.59
CA ALA A 40 7.70 -6.65 -0.62
C ALA A 40 7.51 -7.67 -1.75
N GLU A 41 6.28 -8.11 -2.01
CA GLU A 41 5.97 -9.03 -3.12
C GLU A 41 6.16 -8.38 -4.49
N PHE A 42 5.94 -7.07 -4.61
CA PHE A 42 6.21 -6.33 -5.84
C PHE A 42 7.71 -6.09 -6.06
N GLU A 43 8.45 -5.76 -5.01
CA GLU A 43 9.91 -5.57 -5.07
C GLU A 43 10.64 -6.84 -5.51
N LYS A 44 10.15 -8.03 -5.10
CA LYS A 44 10.71 -9.32 -5.51
C LYS A 44 10.59 -9.63 -7.00
N ARG A 45 9.69 -8.96 -7.74
CA ARG A 45 9.40 -9.29 -9.15
C ARG A 45 10.45 -8.76 -10.15
N GLY A 46 11.48 -8.06 -9.69
CA GLY A 46 12.70 -7.86 -10.50
C GLY A 46 12.60 -6.79 -11.59
N HIS A 47 11.81 -5.74 -11.40
CA HIS A 47 11.77 -4.56 -12.27
C HIS A 47 12.20 -3.30 -11.49
N LYS A 48 12.82 -2.33 -12.16
CA LYS A 48 13.23 -1.01 -11.62
C LYS A 48 12.02 -0.10 -11.31
N GLN A 49 11.05 -0.64 -10.59
CA GLN A 49 9.86 0.09 -10.18
C GLN A 49 9.92 0.27 -8.67
N PHE A 50 9.66 1.49 -8.22
CA PHE A 50 9.68 1.81 -6.81
C PHE A 50 8.28 1.62 -6.25
N TYR A 51 8.14 0.80 -5.21
CA TYR A 51 6.88 0.56 -4.53
C TYR A 51 6.99 1.04 -3.09
N TRP A 52 5.96 1.72 -2.60
CA TRP A 52 5.91 2.14 -1.20
C TRP A 52 4.47 2.10 -0.69
N CYS A 53 4.32 1.95 0.62
CA CYS A 53 3.06 2.10 1.29
C CYS A 53 2.97 3.52 1.88
N GLN A 54 1.80 4.13 1.80
CA GLN A 54 1.52 5.45 2.35
C GLN A 54 0.31 5.37 3.28
N PRO A 55 0.37 5.94 4.51
CA PRO A 55 -0.82 6.09 5.32
C PRO A 55 -1.74 7.12 4.68
N GLN A 56 -3.00 6.73 4.54
CA GLN A 56 -4.13 7.55 4.17
C GLN A 56 -4.85 7.97 5.45
N LEU A 57 -5.01 9.27 5.63
CA LEU A 57 -5.84 9.77 6.71
C LEU A 57 -7.29 9.41 6.35
N ALA A 58 -7.88 8.44 7.06
CA ALA A 58 -9.28 8.13 6.88
C ALA A 58 -10.10 9.30 7.44
N HIS A 59 -10.55 10.20 6.56
CA HIS A 59 -11.54 11.21 6.90
C HIS A 59 -12.89 10.52 7.11
N HIS A 60 -13.09 9.96 8.30
CA HIS A 60 -14.40 9.55 8.75
C HIS A 60 -15.20 10.83 9.04
N TYR A 61 -16.00 11.28 8.07
CA TYR A 61 -16.96 12.39 8.23
C TYR A 61 -18.18 11.95 9.03
#